data_AF-I3E0C4-F1
#
_entry.id   AF-I3E0C4-F1
#
_cell.length_a   1.000
_cell.length_b   1.000
_cell.length_c   1.000
_cell.angle_alpha   90.00
_cell.angle_beta   90.00
_cell.angle_gamma   90.00
#
_symmetry.space_group_name_H-M   'P 1'
#
loop_
_entity.id
_entity.type
_entity.pdbx_description
1 polymer ?
#
loop_
_entity_poly.entity_id
_entity_poly.type
_entity_poly.pdbx_seq_one_letter_code
_entity_poly.pdbx_strand_id
1 'polypeptide(L)'
;MTAFLKSKNILSDQSHQKIARKFIYAIPLYLAVPISFGLFFHYGFSSIHWEAFGLGALGWVLALLLRGPVTVFLKGMPKERAMLFVGLSSGPLEEGVRLILLFLTGASFSWALSVGQGWAAIEVLFAVINGLVLINIIQRNDEKAIQVKELLESQGQFHLSPLWGVVERIFASAFHLGVTLLIAKIPLLVLVLLFVHSLFNLAVVWISRKNMFFAQLLIASVGTVLLVFGLIAW
;
A
#
# COMPACT_ATOMS: atom_id res chain seq x y z
N MET A 1 -0.90 26.77 35.76
CA MET A 1 -0.77 26.56 34.30
C MET A 1 0.28 25.50 33.93
N THR A 2 1.42 25.46 34.61
CA THR A 2 2.52 24.48 34.41
C THR A 2 2.19 23.02 34.74
N ALA A 3 1.42 22.76 35.80
CA ALA A 3 1.01 21.38 36.16
C ALA A 3 0.03 20.75 35.15
N PHE A 4 -0.87 21.56 34.58
CA PHE A 4 -1.84 21.13 33.58
C PHE A 4 -1.16 20.72 32.26
N LEU A 5 -0.23 21.55 31.78
CA LEU A 5 0.60 21.27 30.60
C LEU A 5 1.48 20.02 30.80
N LYS A 6 2.05 19.84 31.99
CA LYS A 6 2.84 18.66 32.33
C LYS A 6 1.99 17.38 32.33
N SER A 7 0.76 17.42 32.83
CA SER A 7 -0.15 16.27 32.80
C SER A 7 -0.61 15.90 31.38
N LYS A 8 -0.87 16.91 30.53
CA LYS A 8 -1.27 16.69 29.13
C LYS A 8 -0.15 16.05 28.30
N ASN A 9 1.10 16.45 28.53
CA ASN A 9 2.28 15.83 27.88
C ASN A 9 2.48 14.37 28.32
N ILE A 10 2.31 14.06 29.62
CA ILE A 10 2.46 12.68 30.12
C ILE A 10 1.40 11.73 29.53
N LEU A 11 0.15 12.19 29.42
CA LEU A 11 -0.94 11.40 28.85
C LEU A 11 -0.77 11.18 27.33
N SER A 12 -0.26 12.19 26.62
CA SER A 12 0.12 12.10 25.20
C SER A 12 1.24 11.06 25.00
N ASP A 13 2.30 11.11 25.81
CA ASP A 13 3.43 10.19 25.70
C ASP A 13 3.04 8.72 25.96
N GLN A 14 2.16 8.48 26.95
CA GLN A 14 1.63 7.14 27.21
C GLN A 14 0.74 6.62 26.07
N SER A 15 -0.06 7.49 25.45
CA SER A 15 -0.88 7.16 24.29
C SER A 15 -0.02 6.78 23.08
N HIS A 16 1.02 7.57 22.78
CA HIS A 16 1.95 7.31 21.68
C HIS A 16 2.70 5.99 21.85
N GLN A 17 3.17 5.68 23.06
CA GLN A 17 3.81 4.41 23.37
C GLN A 17 2.88 3.22 23.16
N LYS A 18 1.60 3.36 23.52
CA LYS A 18 0.58 2.31 23.31
C LYS A 18 0.36 2.03 21.83
N ILE A 19 0.29 3.07 20.99
CA ILE A 19 0.15 2.94 19.53
C ILE A 19 1.37 2.24 18.94
N ALA A 20 2.57 2.70 19.29
CA ALA A 20 3.82 2.10 18.84
C ALA A 20 3.91 0.61 19.18
N ARG A 21 3.60 0.25 20.43
CA ARG A 21 3.62 -1.14 20.90
C ARG A 21 2.62 -2.01 20.14
N LYS A 22 1.40 -1.52 19.93
CA LYS A 22 0.38 -2.25 19.14
C LYS A 22 0.83 -2.52 17.71
N PHE A 23 1.44 -1.53 17.04
CA PHE A 23 1.93 -1.70 15.69
C PHE A 23 3.09 -2.71 15.63
N ILE A 24 4.06 -2.61 16.54
CA ILE A 24 5.19 -3.56 16.62
C ILE A 24 4.69 -5.00 16.76
N TYR A 25 3.68 -5.24 17.60
CA TYR A 25 3.06 -6.57 17.71
C TYR A 25 2.26 -7.01 16.48
N ALA A 26 1.83 -6.08 15.63
CA ALA A 26 1.16 -6.40 14.37
C ALA A 26 2.15 -6.72 13.24
N ILE A 27 3.42 -6.32 13.32
CA ILE A 27 4.43 -6.56 12.25
C ILE A 27 4.50 -8.03 11.82
N PRO A 28 4.52 -9.03 12.73
CA PRO A 28 4.49 -10.44 12.31
C PRO A 28 3.27 -10.80 11.45
N LEU A 29 2.11 -10.19 11.72
CA LEU A 29 0.90 -10.39 10.92
C LEU A 29 1.00 -9.73 9.54
N TYR A 30 1.62 -8.55 9.45
CA TYR A 30 1.93 -7.95 8.14
C TYR A 30 2.83 -8.87 7.33
N LEU A 31 3.95 -9.32 7.90
CA LEU A 31 4.91 -10.19 7.21
C LEU A 31 4.34 -11.58 6.87
N ALA A 32 3.37 -12.06 7.66
CA ALA A 32 2.65 -13.28 7.35
C ALA A 32 1.83 -13.18 6.06
N VAL A 33 1.42 -11.99 5.61
CA VAL A 33 0.64 -11.81 4.38
C VAL A 33 1.38 -12.33 3.14
N PRO A 34 2.55 -11.79 2.75
CA PRO A 34 3.25 -12.25 1.56
C PRO A 34 3.73 -13.71 1.71
N ILE A 35 4.07 -14.15 2.92
CA ILE A 35 4.43 -15.56 3.19
C ILE A 35 3.22 -16.46 2.90
N SER A 36 2.03 -16.11 3.38
CA SER A 36 0.82 -16.91 3.19
C SER A 36 0.41 -16.98 1.72
N PHE A 37 0.45 -15.86 1.01
CA PHE A 37 0.23 -15.84 -0.44
C PHE A 37 1.28 -16.67 -1.19
N GLY A 38 2.55 -16.55 -0.81
CA GLY A 38 3.65 -17.31 -1.39
C GLY A 38 3.45 -18.82 -1.22
N LEU A 39 3.14 -19.27 0.01
CA LEU A 39 2.87 -20.68 0.29
C LEU A 39 1.63 -21.18 -0.45
N PHE A 40 0.53 -20.43 -0.43
CA PHE A 40 -0.71 -20.80 -1.11
C PHE A 40 -0.48 -21.01 -2.61
N PHE A 41 0.17 -20.07 -3.28
CA PHE A 41 0.42 -20.17 -4.72
C PHE A 41 1.51 -21.18 -5.07
N HIS A 42 2.55 -21.31 -4.23
CA HIS A 42 3.61 -22.31 -4.42
C HIS A 42 3.06 -23.74 -4.45
N TYR A 43 2.21 -24.08 -3.47
CA TYR A 43 1.66 -25.43 -3.35
C TYR A 43 0.39 -25.65 -4.18
N GLY A 44 -0.37 -24.59 -4.48
CA GLY A 44 -1.64 -24.70 -5.20
C GLY A 44 -1.56 -24.54 -6.72
N PHE A 45 -0.53 -23.86 -7.23
CA PHE A 45 -0.55 -23.38 -8.62
C PHE A 45 0.80 -23.52 -9.35
N SER A 46 1.88 -22.96 -8.82
CA SER A 46 3.19 -22.97 -9.48
C SER A 46 4.31 -22.66 -8.50
N SER A 47 5.50 -23.24 -8.75
CA SER A 47 6.73 -22.82 -8.06
C SER A 47 7.02 -21.33 -8.26
N ILE A 48 7.64 -20.72 -7.25
CA ILE A 48 8.02 -19.30 -7.29
C ILE A 48 9.27 -19.16 -8.17
N HIS A 49 9.17 -18.32 -9.19
CA HIS A 49 10.34 -17.86 -9.95
C HIS A 49 10.93 -16.66 -9.22
N TRP A 50 12.04 -16.87 -8.50
CA TRP A 50 12.64 -15.84 -7.65
C TRP A 50 13.15 -14.63 -8.43
N GLU A 51 13.56 -14.82 -9.69
CA GLU A 51 13.95 -13.75 -10.60
C GLU A 51 12.76 -12.84 -10.90
N ALA A 52 11.63 -13.45 -11.29
CA ALA A 52 10.37 -12.76 -11.56
C ALA A 52 9.83 -12.06 -10.31
N PHE A 53 9.92 -12.71 -9.15
CA PHE A 53 9.58 -12.11 -7.86
C PHE A 53 10.42 -10.86 -7.56
N GLY A 54 11.75 -10.96 -7.70
CA GLY A 54 12.65 -9.83 -7.50
C GLY A 54 12.36 -8.68 -8.47
N LEU A 55 12.06 -8.99 -9.72
CA LEU A 55 11.67 -8.02 -10.74
C LEU A 55 10.34 -7.35 -10.43
N GLY A 56 9.35 -8.09 -9.92
CA GLY A 56 8.08 -7.52 -9.46
C GLY A 56 8.27 -6.55 -8.29
N ALA A 57 9.10 -6.92 -7.31
CA ALA A 57 9.45 -6.06 -6.20
C ALA A 57 10.17 -4.77 -6.67
N LEU A 58 11.14 -4.91 -7.57
CA LEU A 58 11.86 -3.77 -8.15
C LEU A 58 10.91 -2.87 -8.97
N GLY A 59 10.00 -3.46 -9.75
CA GLY A 59 9.00 -2.74 -10.53
C GLY A 59 8.12 -1.83 -9.67
N TRP A 60 7.64 -2.33 -8.53
CA TRP A 60 6.88 -1.51 -7.59
C TRP A 60 7.70 -0.35 -7.01
N VAL A 61 8.97 -0.61 -6.63
CA VAL A 61 9.88 0.46 -6.14
C VAL A 61 10.10 1.53 -7.21
N LEU A 62 10.33 1.13 -8.47
CA LEU A 62 10.47 2.06 -9.58
C LEU A 62 9.20 2.89 -9.78
N ALA A 63 8.02 2.27 -9.74
CA ALA A 63 6.74 2.97 -9.83
C ALA A 63 6.56 3.99 -8.70
N LEU A 64 6.97 3.65 -7.47
CA LEU A 64 6.98 4.58 -6.34
C LEU A 64 7.93 5.76 -6.59
N LEU A 65 9.16 5.51 -7.05
CA LEU A 65 10.15 6.55 -7.33
C LEU A 65 9.68 7.51 -8.42
N LEU A 66 8.96 7.03 -9.43
CA LEU A 66 8.38 7.86 -10.49
C LEU A 66 7.33 8.87 -9.98
N ARG A 67 6.79 8.70 -8.76
CA ARG A 67 5.93 9.72 -8.13
C ARG A 67 6.73 10.98 -7.75
N GLY A 68 8.03 10.87 -7.49
CA GLY A 68 8.90 12.02 -7.17
C GLY A 68 8.94 13.07 -8.29
N PRO A 69 9.26 12.69 -9.54
CA PRO A 69 9.11 13.58 -10.70
C PRO A 69 7.73 14.24 -10.79
N VAL A 70 6.64 13.48 -10.56
CA VAL A 70 5.28 14.06 -10.55
C VAL A 70 5.14 15.16 -9.49
N THR A 71 5.65 14.94 -8.27
CA THR A 71 5.61 15.99 -7.22
C THR A 71 6.41 17.24 -7.61
N VAL A 72 7.50 17.09 -8.36
CA VAL A 72 8.32 18.22 -8.83
C VAL A 72 7.57 19.02 -9.89
N PHE A 73 6.89 18.35 -10.84
CA PHE A 73 6.08 19.03 -11.86
C PHE A 73 4.89 19.80 -11.28
N LEU A 74 4.40 19.39 -10.12
CA LEU A 74 3.28 20.05 -9.43
C LEU A 74 3.75 21.15 -8.46
N LYS A 75 5.05 21.47 -8.43
CA LYS A 75 5.62 22.52 -7.59
C LYS A 75 5.01 23.87 -7.95
N GLY A 76 4.29 24.48 -7.02
CA GLY A 76 3.58 25.75 -7.22
C GLY A 76 2.05 25.62 -7.22
N MET A 77 1.52 24.39 -7.25
CA MET A 77 0.09 24.18 -7.01
C MET A 77 -0.25 24.22 -5.51
N PRO A 78 -1.50 24.57 -5.15
CA PRO A 78 -2.00 24.38 -3.79
C PRO A 78 -1.82 22.94 -3.33
N LYS A 79 -1.44 22.75 -2.06
CA LYS A 79 -1.07 21.45 -1.49
C LYS A 79 -2.13 20.37 -1.71
N GLU A 80 -3.40 20.73 -1.55
CA GLU A 80 -4.54 19.82 -1.71
C GLU A 80 -4.66 19.31 -3.15
N ARG A 81 -4.49 20.21 -4.13
CA ARG A 81 -4.52 19.86 -5.55
C ARG A 81 -3.30 19.03 -5.94
N ALA A 82 -2.11 19.39 -5.45
CA ALA A 82 -0.90 18.63 -5.70
C ALA A 82 -1.03 17.18 -5.17
N MET A 83 -1.52 17.00 -3.93
CA MET A 83 -1.75 15.67 -3.36
C MET A 83 -2.79 14.86 -4.16
N LEU A 84 -3.85 15.49 -4.68
CA LEU A 84 -4.81 14.82 -5.54
C LEU A 84 -4.16 14.30 -6.82
N PHE A 85 -3.36 15.12 -7.52
CA PHE A 85 -2.69 14.71 -8.76
C PHE A 85 -1.63 13.62 -8.51
N VAL A 86 -0.90 13.68 -7.40
CA VAL A 86 0.02 12.61 -6.98
C VAL A 86 -0.75 11.31 -6.71
N GLY A 87 -1.94 11.38 -6.11
CA GLY A 87 -2.81 10.22 -5.95
C GLY A 87 -3.30 9.68 -7.30
N LEU A 88 -3.73 10.57 -8.21
CA LEU A 88 -4.18 10.21 -9.56
C LEU A 88 -3.10 9.61 -10.45
N SER A 89 -1.82 9.90 -10.19
CA SER A 89 -0.71 9.29 -10.94
C SER A 89 -0.35 7.89 -10.47
N SER A 90 -0.88 7.41 -9.34
CA SER A 90 -0.55 6.08 -8.80
C SER A 90 -0.82 4.94 -9.78
N GLY A 91 -2.03 4.84 -10.32
CA GLY A 91 -2.41 3.85 -11.32
C GLY A 91 -1.58 3.95 -12.60
N PRO A 92 -1.48 5.12 -13.26
CA PRO A 92 -0.62 5.33 -14.42
C PRO A 92 0.80 4.81 -14.26
N LEU A 93 1.43 5.12 -13.13
CA LEU A 93 2.82 4.75 -12.87
C LEU A 93 2.97 3.26 -12.54
N GLU A 94 2.10 2.72 -11.69
CA GLU A 94 2.19 1.31 -11.30
C GLU A 94 1.82 0.36 -12.42
N GLU A 95 0.66 0.58 -13.07
CA GLU A 95 0.20 -0.28 -14.16
C GLU A 95 1.08 -0.13 -15.41
N GLY A 96 1.58 1.08 -15.68
CA GLY A 96 2.53 1.32 -16.77
C GLY A 96 3.85 0.58 -16.58
N VAL A 97 4.45 0.67 -15.39
CA VAL A 97 5.68 -0.08 -15.07
C VAL A 97 5.43 -1.58 -15.11
N ARG A 98 4.30 -2.05 -14.57
CA ARG A 98 3.95 -3.48 -14.59
C ARG A 98 3.82 -4.02 -16.02
N LEU A 99 3.14 -3.29 -16.89
CA LEU A 99 2.99 -3.65 -18.31
C LEU A 99 4.35 -3.75 -19.00
N ILE A 100 5.19 -2.72 -18.85
CA ILE A 100 6.54 -2.70 -19.44
C ILE A 100 7.36 -3.89 -18.93
N LEU A 101 7.33 -4.16 -17.62
CA LEU A 101 8.03 -5.28 -17.02
C LEU A 101 7.60 -6.62 -17.61
N LEU A 102 6.29 -6.87 -17.70
CA LEU A 102 5.74 -8.12 -18.26
C LEU A 102 6.10 -8.28 -19.74
N PHE A 103 6.05 -7.21 -20.54
CA PHE A 103 6.47 -7.26 -21.94
C PHE A 103 7.94 -7.58 -22.12
N LEU A 104 8.82 -7.06 -21.25
CA LEU A 104 10.26 -7.26 -21.36
C LEU A 104 10.73 -8.60 -20.80
N THR A 105 9.99 -9.20 -19.87
CA THR A 105 10.50 -10.32 -19.07
C THR A 105 9.73 -11.63 -19.25
N GLY A 106 8.44 -11.56 -19.59
CA GLY A 106 7.61 -12.73 -19.80
C GLY A 106 6.19 -12.52 -19.28
N ALA A 107 5.25 -13.23 -19.92
CA ALA A 107 3.84 -13.17 -19.59
C ALA A 107 3.23 -14.54 -19.28
N SER A 108 4.03 -15.61 -19.11
CA SER A 108 3.47 -16.91 -18.70
C SER A 108 2.83 -16.82 -17.32
N PHE A 109 1.87 -17.71 -17.04
CA PHE A 109 1.15 -17.74 -15.76
C PHE A 109 2.10 -17.75 -14.55
N SER A 110 3.06 -18.68 -14.51
CA SER A 110 3.99 -18.83 -13.39
C SER A 110 4.89 -17.60 -13.20
N TRP A 111 5.30 -16.98 -14.30
CA TRP A 111 6.12 -15.76 -14.29
C TRP A 111 5.31 -14.57 -13.78
N ALA A 112 4.14 -14.31 -14.37
CA ALA A 112 3.25 -13.22 -13.98
C ALA A 112 2.79 -13.35 -12.52
N LEU A 113 2.48 -14.56 -12.07
CA LEU A 113 2.14 -14.84 -10.69
C LEU A 113 3.31 -14.51 -9.74
N SER A 114 4.53 -14.87 -10.12
CA SER A 114 5.73 -14.56 -9.31
C SER A 114 6.03 -13.05 -9.29
N VAL A 115 5.89 -12.34 -10.42
CA VAL A 115 5.95 -10.87 -10.49
C VAL A 115 4.94 -10.24 -9.55
N GLY A 116 3.68 -10.69 -9.60
CA GLY A 116 2.60 -10.17 -8.75
C GLY A 116 2.86 -10.40 -7.26
N GLN A 117 3.39 -11.57 -6.89
CA GLN A 117 3.81 -11.87 -5.52
C GLN A 117 4.93 -10.95 -5.04
N GLY A 118 5.96 -10.74 -5.86
CA GLY A 118 7.05 -9.83 -5.55
C GLY A 118 6.59 -8.39 -5.35
N TRP A 119 5.69 -7.94 -6.23
CA TRP A 119 5.05 -6.63 -6.18
C TRP A 119 4.27 -6.42 -4.87
N ALA A 120 3.43 -7.39 -4.49
CA ALA A 120 2.68 -7.33 -3.23
C ALA A 120 3.60 -7.39 -1.99
N ALA A 121 4.61 -8.26 -2.02
CA ALA A 121 5.50 -8.47 -0.88
C ALA A 121 6.31 -7.22 -0.52
N ILE A 122 6.87 -6.53 -1.52
CA ILE A 122 7.65 -5.30 -1.27
C ILE A 122 6.75 -4.17 -0.75
N GLU A 123 5.50 -4.11 -1.20
CA GLU A 123 4.55 -3.10 -0.74
C GLU A 123 4.18 -3.33 0.74
N VAL A 124 4.02 -4.60 1.16
CA VAL A 124 3.85 -4.94 2.58
C VAL A 124 5.06 -4.52 3.40
N LEU A 125 6.28 -4.80 2.92
CA LEU A 125 7.50 -4.38 3.60
C LEU A 125 7.59 -2.86 3.71
N PHE A 126 7.26 -2.14 2.63
CA PHE A 126 7.20 -0.68 2.62
C PHE A 126 6.19 -0.14 3.64
N ALA A 127 5.01 -0.77 3.76
CA ALA A 127 4.02 -0.38 4.76
C ALA A 127 4.55 -0.56 6.19
N VAL A 128 5.28 -1.66 6.46
CA VAL A 128 5.95 -1.90 7.75
C VAL A 128 7.00 -0.81 8.03
N ILE A 129 7.87 -0.53 7.06
CA ILE A 129 8.92 0.49 7.19
C ILE A 129 8.30 1.87 7.45
N ASN A 130 7.26 2.26 6.70
CA ASN A 130 6.58 3.53 6.91
C ASN A 130 5.92 3.60 8.28
N GLY A 131 5.33 2.52 8.78
CA GLY A 131 4.78 2.49 10.13
C GLY A 131 5.85 2.63 11.21
N LEU A 132 7.04 2.05 11.03
CA LEU A 132 8.18 2.24 11.94
C LEU A 132 8.71 3.68 11.89
N VAL A 133 8.81 4.28 10.70
CA VAL A 133 9.18 5.69 10.53
C VAL A 133 8.15 6.60 11.21
N LEU A 134 6.85 6.30 11.06
CA LEU A 134 5.77 7.03 11.72
C LEU A 134 5.89 6.95 13.24
N ILE A 135 6.15 5.76 13.79
CA ILE A 135 6.40 5.55 15.23
C ILE A 135 7.57 6.41 15.71
N ASN A 136 8.67 6.43 14.96
CA ASN A 136 9.83 7.25 15.29
C ASN A 136 9.46 8.74 15.33
N ILE A 137 8.67 9.22 14.35
CA ILE A 137 8.23 10.62 14.30
C ILE A 137 7.31 10.96 15.47
N ILE A 138 6.32 10.12 15.79
CA ILE A 138 5.37 10.42 16.89
C ILE A 138 6.03 10.34 18.28
N GLN A 139 7.18 9.70 18.42
CA GLN A 139 7.95 9.67 19.67
C GLN A 139 8.87 10.89 19.83
N ARG A 140 9.09 11.67 18.76
CA ARG A 140 9.93 12.86 18.78
C ARG A 140 9.15 14.12 19.16
N ASN A 141 9.84 15.09 19.76
CA ASN A 141 9.27 16.36 20.21
C ASN A 141 9.89 17.59 19.53
N ASP A 142 10.56 17.40 18.39
CA ASP A 142 11.01 18.52 17.56
C ASP A 142 9.86 19.15 16.76
N GLU A 143 10.07 20.37 16.28
CA GLU A 143 9.05 21.17 15.60
C GLU A 143 8.42 20.44 14.39
N LYS A 144 9.22 19.71 13.62
CA LYS A 144 8.71 18.93 12.47
C LYS A 144 7.85 17.76 12.93
N ALA A 145 8.27 17.07 13.98
CA ALA A 145 7.49 15.99 14.57
C ALA A 145 6.13 16.47 15.11
N ILE A 146 6.09 17.66 15.73
CA ILE A 146 4.85 18.28 16.19
C ILE A 146 3.91 18.59 15.01
N GLN A 147 4.42 19.21 13.94
CA GLN A 147 3.62 19.48 12.73
C GLN A 147 3.04 18.20 12.11
N VAL A 148 3.80 17.11 12.10
CA VAL A 148 3.32 15.81 11.60
C VAL A 148 2.25 15.22 12.53
N LYS A 149 2.43 15.30 13.85
CA LYS A 149 1.42 14.85 14.82
C LYS A 149 0.10 15.62 14.64
N GLU A 150 0.14 16.94 14.57
CA GLU A 150 -1.05 17.77 14.36
C GLU A 150 -1.77 17.39 13.06
N LEU A 151 -1.01 17.14 11.98
CA LEU A 151 -1.57 16.67 10.71
C LEU A 151 -2.25 15.30 10.87
N LEU A 152 -1.63 14.34 11.56
CA LEU A 152 -2.19 13.00 11.76
C LEU A 152 -3.42 13.02 12.68
N GLU A 153 -3.42 13.87 13.72
CA GLU A 153 -4.57 14.09 14.60
C GLU A 153 -5.75 14.67 13.81
N SER A 154 -5.49 15.66 12.95
CA SER A 154 -6.52 16.25 12.08
C SER A 154 -7.15 15.24 11.10
N GLN A 155 -6.46 14.14 10.81
CA GLN A 155 -6.92 13.06 9.95
C GLN A 155 -7.57 11.89 10.71
N GLY A 156 -7.67 11.96 12.04
CA GLY A 156 -8.24 10.91 12.89
C GLY A 156 -7.40 9.63 12.94
N GLN A 157 -6.13 9.68 12.57
CA GLN A 157 -5.30 8.48 12.35
C GLN A 157 -4.81 7.80 13.63
N PHE A 158 -4.76 8.52 14.76
CA PHE A 158 -4.19 7.99 16.02
C PHE A 158 -5.04 6.92 16.72
N HIS A 159 -6.31 6.77 16.38
CA HIS A 159 -7.23 5.84 17.07
C HIS A 159 -7.45 4.52 16.34
N LEU A 160 -6.86 4.34 15.15
CA LEU A 160 -7.08 3.15 14.35
C LEU A 160 -6.23 1.97 14.84
N SER A 161 -6.85 0.79 14.86
CA SER A 161 -6.13 -0.45 15.17
C SER A 161 -5.16 -0.77 14.03
N PRO A 162 -3.89 -1.15 14.31
CA PRO A 162 -2.95 -1.56 13.28
C PRO A 162 -3.38 -2.84 12.54
N LEU A 163 -4.33 -3.61 13.10
CA LEU A 163 -4.91 -4.77 12.44
C LEU A 163 -5.68 -4.40 11.16
N TRP A 164 -6.22 -3.17 11.07
CA TRP A 164 -6.85 -2.72 9.83
C TRP A 164 -5.87 -2.67 8.66
N GLY A 165 -4.62 -2.26 8.93
CA GLY A 165 -3.61 -2.27 7.89
C GLY A 165 -3.17 -3.70 7.51
N VAL A 166 -3.24 -4.69 8.41
CA VAL A 166 -3.03 -6.10 8.03
C VAL A 166 -4.10 -6.57 7.06
N VAL A 167 -5.38 -6.31 7.38
CA VAL A 167 -6.52 -6.65 6.51
C VAL A 167 -6.37 -5.99 5.14
N GLU A 168 -6.02 -4.70 5.14
CA GLU A 168 -5.74 -3.96 3.91
C GLU A 168 -4.63 -4.61 3.08
N ARG A 169 -3.53 -5.02 3.72
CA ARG A 169 -2.40 -5.67 3.02
C ARG A 169 -2.79 -7.01 2.39
N ILE A 170 -3.67 -7.79 3.02
CA ILE A 170 -4.17 -9.05 2.43
C ILE A 170 -4.87 -8.77 1.10
N PHE A 171 -5.79 -7.80 1.10
CA PHE A 171 -6.60 -7.53 -0.07
C PHE A 171 -5.91 -6.63 -1.12
N ALA A 172 -4.99 -5.77 -0.71
CA ALA A 172 -4.07 -5.07 -1.61
C ALA A 172 -3.14 -6.07 -2.33
N SER A 173 -2.66 -7.10 -1.61
CA SER A 173 -1.92 -8.18 -2.25
C SER A 173 -2.78 -8.91 -3.28
N ALA A 174 -4.01 -9.29 -2.92
CA ALA A 174 -4.95 -9.91 -3.86
C ALA A 174 -5.19 -9.04 -5.11
N PHE A 175 -5.38 -7.72 -4.92
CA PHE A 175 -5.49 -6.74 -6.00
C PHE A 175 -4.27 -6.80 -6.93
N HIS A 176 -3.05 -6.66 -6.40
CA HIS A 176 -1.83 -6.62 -7.21
C HIS A 176 -1.55 -7.92 -7.95
N LEU A 177 -1.78 -9.08 -7.31
CA LEU A 177 -1.66 -10.37 -7.96
C LEU A 177 -2.68 -10.50 -9.11
N GLY A 178 -3.96 -10.21 -8.85
CA GLY A 178 -5.03 -10.28 -9.85
C GLY A 178 -4.78 -9.37 -11.05
N VAL A 179 -4.43 -8.11 -10.80
CA VAL A 179 -4.07 -7.13 -11.83
C VAL A 179 -2.89 -7.60 -12.66
N THR A 180 -1.85 -8.17 -12.03
CA THR A 180 -0.68 -8.69 -12.75
C THR A 180 -1.05 -9.85 -13.68
N LEU A 181 -1.86 -10.79 -13.19
CA LEU A 181 -2.35 -11.90 -14.00
C LEU A 181 -3.22 -11.43 -15.17
N LEU A 182 -4.11 -10.48 -14.93
CA LEU A 182 -5.00 -9.92 -15.96
C LEU A 182 -4.22 -9.15 -17.03
N ILE A 183 -3.25 -8.31 -16.65
CA ILE A 183 -2.42 -7.58 -17.62
C ILE A 183 -1.54 -8.55 -18.42
N ALA A 184 -0.96 -9.57 -17.78
CA ALA A 184 -0.17 -10.58 -18.48
C ALA A 184 -1.01 -11.33 -19.53
N LYS A 185 -2.28 -11.62 -19.23
CA LYS A 185 -3.19 -12.31 -20.16
C LYS A 185 -3.78 -11.39 -21.23
N ILE A 186 -4.19 -10.18 -20.85
CA ILE A 186 -4.88 -9.21 -21.69
C ILE A 186 -4.20 -7.84 -21.51
N PRO A 187 -3.07 -7.58 -22.20
CA PRO A 187 -2.27 -6.38 -22.00
C PRO A 187 -3.05 -5.07 -22.19
N LEU A 188 -4.02 -5.04 -23.11
CA LEU A 188 -4.88 -3.87 -23.35
C LEU A 188 -5.74 -3.48 -22.15
N LEU A 189 -5.99 -4.39 -21.20
CA LEU A 189 -6.74 -4.09 -19.98
C LEU A 189 -6.02 -3.05 -19.12
N VAL A 190 -4.71 -2.86 -19.29
CA VAL A 190 -3.94 -1.79 -18.66
C VAL A 190 -4.61 -0.43 -18.88
N LEU A 191 -5.18 -0.16 -20.07
CA LEU A 191 -5.81 1.13 -20.38
C LEU A 191 -6.96 1.47 -19.43
N VAL A 192 -7.68 0.45 -18.96
CA VAL A 192 -8.75 0.59 -17.95
C VAL A 192 -8.17 0.62 -16.54
N LEU A 193 -7.21 -0.27 -16.26
CA LEU A 193 -6.63 -0.44 -14.93
C LEU A 193 -5.83 0.78 -14.45
N LEU A 194 -5.24 1.58 -15.34
CA LEU A 194 -4.58 2.85 -14.99
C LEU A 194 -5.57 3.77 -14.24
N PHE A 195 -6.81 3.88 -14.73
CA PHE A 195 -7.84 4.71 -14.11
C PHE A 195 -8.45 4.03 -12.89
N VAL A 196 -8.81 2.74 -13.00
CA VAL A 196 -9.44 1.99 -11.91
C VAL A 196 -8.55 1.99 -10.68
N HIS A 197 -7.24 1.74 -10.83
CA HIS A 197 -6.30 1.72 -9.71
C HIS A 197 -6.20 3.10 -9.03
N SER A 198 -6.02 4.19 -9.80
CA SER A 198 -5.97 5.54 -9.21
C SER A 198 -7.25 5.91 -8.48
N LEU A 199 -8.42 5.67 -9.09
CA LEU A 199 -9.72 5.96 -8.49
C LEU A 199 -9.96 5.09 -7.25
N PHE A 200 -9.56 3.82 -7.30
CA PHE A 200 -9.64 2.90 -6.17
C PHE A 200 -8.81 3.42 -4.98
N ASN A 201 -7.55 3.78 -5.18
CA ASN A 201 -6.70 4.33 -4.13
C ASN A 201 -7.29 5.60 -3.51
N LEU A 202 -7.78 6.53 -4.34
CA LEU A 202 -8.42 7.76 -3.86
C LEU A 202 -9.72 7.50 -3.11
N ALA A 203 -10.55 6.58 -3.61
CA ALA A 203 -11.79 6.19 -2.96
C ALA A 203 -11.51 5.58 -1.58
N VAL A 204 -10.52 4.70 -1.46
CA VAL A 204 -10.11 4.10 -0.19
C VAL A 204 -9.66 5.18 0.81
N VAL A 205 -8.81 6.11 0.39
CA VAL A 205 -8.37 7.23 1.25
C VAL A 205 -9.55 8.12 1.67
N TRP A 206 -10.48 8.40 0.76
CA TRP A 206 -11.63 9.24 1.06
C TRP A 206 -12.63 8.57 2.00
N ILE A 207 -12.91 7.27 1.78
CA ILE A 207 -13.82 6.49 2.62
C ILE A 207 -13.20 6.27 4.00
N SER A 208 -11.90 5.94 4.09
CA SER A 208 -11.25 5.60 5.36
C SER A 208 -11.26 6.75 6.37
N ARG A 209 -11.24 8.01 5.90
CA ARG A 209 -11.42 9.21 6.72
C ARG A 209 -12.79 9.30 7.39
N LYS A 210 -13.81 8.69 6.79
CA LYS A 210 -15.20 8.71 7.29
C LYS A 210 -15.56 7.42 8.02
N ASN A 211 -15.17 6.28 7.46
CA ASN A 211 -15.51 4.97 7.95
C ASN A 211 -14.49 3.93 7.46
N MET A 212 -13.61 3.49 8.36
CA MET A 212 -12.60 2.47 8.06
C MET A 212 -13.23 1.14 7.62
N PHE A 213 -14.35 0.72 8.21
CA PHE A 213 -14.99 -0.54 7.86
C PHE A 213 -15.41 -0.59 6.38
N PHE A 214 -16.06 0.47 5.87
CA PHE A 214 -16.44 0.52 4.45
C PHE A 214 -15.24 0.62 3.51
N ALA A 215 -14.16 1.29 3.92
CA ALA A 215 -12.93 1.31 3.13
C ALA A 215 -12.38 -0.13 2.99
N GLN A 216 -12.34 -0.89 4.08
CA GLN A 216 -11.86 -2.27 4.07
C GLN A 216 -12.78 -3.20 3.27
N LEU A 217 -14.10 -3.01 3.34
CA LEU A 217 -15.05 -3.76 2.53
C LEU A 217 -14.84 -3.50 1.02
N LEU A 218 -14.57 -2.25 0.64
CA LEU A 218 -14.24 -1.89 -0.74
C LEU A 218 -12.95 -2.58 -1.20
N ILE A 219 -11.88 -2.49 -0.39
CA ILE A 219 -10.58 -3.10 -0.72
C ILE A 219 -10.73 -4.62 -0.83
N ALA A 220 -11.43 -5.24 0.11
CA ALA A 220 -11.70 -6.67 0.10
C ALA A 220 -12.45 -7.10 -1.15
N SER A 221 -13.55 -6.42 -1.47
CA SER A 221 -14.38 -6.75 -2.62
C SER A 221 -13.59 -6.63 -3.92
N VAL A 222 -12.93 -5.48 -4.15
CA VAL A 222 -12.20 -5.23 -5.40
C VAL A 222 -10.97 -6.14 -5.52
N GLY A 223 -10.19 -6.30 -4.44
CA GLY A 223 -9.00 -7.15 -4.42
C GLY A 223 -9.34 -8.62 -4.66
N THR A 224 -10.38 -9.15 -4.01
CA THR A 224 -10.83 -10.53 -4.25
C THR A 224 -11.37 -10.72 -5.66
N VAL A 225 -12.21 -9.80 -6.15
CA VAL A 225 -12.76 -9.85 -7.51
C VAL A 225 -11.64 -9.89 -8.55
N LEU A 226 -10.66 -9.00 -8.46
CA LEU A 226 -9.54 -8.96 -9.41
C LEU A 226 -8.66 -10.19 -9.33
N LEU A 227 -8.39 -10.73 -8.12
CA LEU A 227 -7.65 -11.98 -7.99
C LEU A 227 -8.39 -13.15 -8.63
N VAL A 228 -9.69 -13.30 -8.35
CA VAL A 228 -10.52 -14.38 -8.91
C VAL A 228 -10.58 -14.28 -10.44
N PHE A 229 -10.85 -13.10 -10.99
CA PHE A 229 -10.84 -12.92 -12.45
C PHE A 229 -9.46 -13.12 -13.05
N GLY A 230 -8.41 -12.70 -12.35
CA GLY A 230 -7.02 -12.98 -12.72
C GLY A 230 -6.77 -14.47 -12.84
N LEU A 231 -7.19 -15.27 -11.86
CA LEU A 231 -7.03 -16.73 -11.90
C LEU A 231 -7.89 -17.40 -12.97
N ILE A 232 -9.15 -16.97 -13.16
CA ILE A 232 -10.06 -17.53 -14.17
C ILE A 232 -9.58 -17.27 -15.61
N ALA A 233 -8.83 -16.19 -15.84
CA ALA A 233 -8.35 -15.84 -17.17
C ALA A 233 -7.22 -16.77 -17.69
N TRP A 234 -6.68 -17.65 -16.84
CA TRP A 234 -5.57 -18.56 -17.13
C TRP A 234 -6.02 -20.01 -17.20
#